data_AF-A0AA39IZ71-F1
#
_entry.id   AF-A0AA39IZ71-F1
#
_cell.length_a   1.000
_cell.length_b   1.000
_cell.length_c   1.000
_cell.angle_alpha   90.00
_cell.angle_beta   90.00
_cell.angle_gamma   90.00
#
_symmetry.space_group_name_H-M   'P 1'
#
loop_
_entity.id
_entity.type
_entity.pdbx_description
1 polymer ?
#
loop_
_entity_poly.entity_id
_entity_poly.type
_entity_poly.pdbx_seq_one_letter_code
_entity_poly.pdbx_strand_id
1 'polypeptide(L)'
;MKWTASSRPCLFSFSNIRTLKIALPDDSGTVPPHIYQYFALSASALKDLSVNHSTTSLLDASSRTLNISGIKVIRVGIRRDHLNYGLVFRLFEWWISNFSAVDEHCAIHSISFFVNLYLRESQEGSPASDWEDLCTRLDDCLASYKMTSLEHVDIHFVARPPESNALKAGIELKNFPKLQRLGRKVVLRVEDTY
;
A
#
# COMPACT_ATOMS: atom_id res chain seq x y z
N MET A 1 -18.00 36.19 29.10
CA MET A 1 -18.56 34.82 29.25
C MET A 1 -17.42 33.81 29.19
N LYS A 2 -17.14 33.12 30.30
CA LYS A 2 -16.14 32.03 30.37
C LYS A 2 -16.78 30.76 29.80
N TRP A 3 -16.22 30.23 28.72
CA TRP A 3 -16.56 28.89 28.23
C TRP A 3 -15.95 27.87 29.19
N THR A 4 -16.76 27.28 30.04
CA THR A 4 -16.38 26.09 30.81
C THR A 4 -16.32 24.92 29.84
N ALA A 5 -15.12 24.51 29.46
CA ALA A 5 -14.90 23.27 28.74
C ALA A 5 -15.44 22.12 29.60
N SER A 6 -16.45 21.43 29.09
CA SER A 6 -16.99 20.21 29.68
C SER A 6 -15.89 19.14 29.68
N SER A 7 -15.43 18.73 30.85
CA SER A 7 -14.47 17.63 31.06
C SER A 7 -15.12 16.26 31.02
N ARG A 8 -16.19 16.07 30.23
CA ARG A 8 -16.75 14.74 30.02
C ARG A 8 -15.77 13.93 29.17
N PRO A 9 -15.25 12.78 29.65
CA PRO A 9 -14.46 11.89 28.81
C PRO A 9 -15.30 11.54 27.59
N CYS A 10 -14.79 11.78 26.39
CA CYS A 10 -15.43 11.32 25.18
C CYS A 10 -15.56 9.79 25.28
N LEU A 11 -16.79 9.28 25.23
CA LEU A 11 -17.08 7.84 25.27
C LEU A 11 -16.39 7.06 24.13
N PHE A 12 -15.95 7.77 23.09
CA PHE A 12 -15.13 7.27 22.00
C PHE A 12 -13.81 8.04 21.98
N SER A 13 -12.90 7.73 22.90
CA SER A 13 -11.52 8.20 22.80
C SER A 13 -10.79 7.42 21.72
N PHE A 14 -10.41 8.10 20.64
CA PHE A 14 -9.62 7.52 19.56
C PHE A 14 -8.12 7.40 19.91
N SER A 15 -7.70 7.82 21.11
CA SER A 15 -6.31 7.86 21.55
C SER A 15 -5.59 6.51 21.64
N ASN A 16 -6.31 5.39 21.54
CA ASN A 16 -5.77 4.04 21.73
C ASN A 16 -5.94 3.12 20.51
N ILE A 17 -6.27 3.67 19.34
CA ILE A 17 -6.41 2.85 18.12
C ILE A 17 -5.02 2.42 17.65
N ARG A 18 -4.70 1.14 17.86
CA ARG A 18 -3.43 0.53 17.40
C ARG A 18 -3.46 0.05 15.96
N THR A 19 -4.63 -0.35 15.49
CA THR A 19 -4.84 -0.89 14.15
C THR A 19 -5.99 -0.17 13.48
N LEU A 20 -5.77 0.33 12.27
CA LEU A 20 -6.79 0.95 11.44
C LEU A 20 -6.97 0.11 10.19
N LYS A 21 -8.21 -0.33 9.93
CA LYS A 21 -8.58 -1.02 8.69
C LYS A 21 -9.49 -0.11 7.88
N ILE A 22 -9.07 0.29 6.69
CA ILE A 22 -9.85 1.13 5.79
C ILE A 22 -10.11 0.41 4.47
N ALA A 23 -11.32 0.60 3.96
CA ALA A 23 -11.63 0.39 2.56
C ALA A 23 -11.72 1.78 1.93
N LEU A 24 -10.98 2.03 0.85
CA LEU A 24 -11.06 3.30 0.15
C LEU A 24 -12.14 3.18 -0.94
N PRO A 25 -13.17 4.06 -0.93
CA PRO A 25 -14.11 4.16 -2.04
C PRO A 25 -13.46 4.99 -3.15
N ASP A 26 -13.25 4.38 -4.30
CA ASP A 26 -12.43 4.98 -5.37
C ASP A 26 -13.27 5.77 -6.41
N ASP A 27 -14.59 5.87 -6.22
CA ASP A 27 -15.49 6.53 -7.17
C ASP A 27 -15.55 8.08 -7.02
N SER A 28 -14.94 8.66 -5.97
CA SER A 28 -14.94 10.11 -5.74
C SER A 28 -13.58 10.72 -5.42
N GLY A 29 -12.48 9.96 -5.53
CA GLY A 29 -11.11 10.45 -5.31
C GLY A 29 -10.80 10.97 -3.90
N THR A 30 -11.74 10.88 -2.96
CA THR A 30 -11.59 11.43 -1.61
C THR A 30 -11.61 10.33 -0.57
N VAL A 31 -10.45 10.07 0.02
CA VAL A 31 -10.38 9.45 1.36
C VAL A 31 -11.34 10.24 2.26
N PRO A 32 -12.36 9.61 2.87
CA PRO A 32 -13.31 10.33 3.71
C PRO A 32 -12.57 11.23 4.70
N PRO A 33 -12.92 12.54 4.83
CA PRO A 33 -12.14 13.49 5.62
C PRO A 33 -11.91 13.06 7.06
N HIS A 34 -12.86 12.30 7.62
CA HIS A 34 -12.77 11.73 8.96
C HIS A 34 -11.65 10.70 9.10
N ILE A 35 -11.13 10.09 8.04
CA ILE A 35 -10.01 9.13 8.14
C ILE A 35 -8.71 9.86 8.49
N TYR A 36 -8.51 11.09 8.00
CA TYR A 36 -7.32 11.89 8.33
C TYR A 36 -7.20 12.17 9.82
N GLN A 37 -8.31 12.16 10.56
CA GLN A 37 -8.28 12.31 12.00
C GLN A 37 -7.48 11.19 12.68
N TYR A 38 -7.46 9.97 12.11
CA TYR A 38 -6.69 8.83 12.65
C TYR A 38 -5.20 8.92 12.35
N PHE A 39 -4.84 9.56 11.25
CA PHE A 39 -3.45 9.84 10.89
C PHE A 39 -2.88 11.07 11.62
N ALA A 40 -3.77 11.97 12.06
CA ALA A 40 -3.43 13.12 12.91
C ALA A 40 -3.36 12.75 14.41
N LEU A 41 -3.83 11.57 14.81
CA LEU A 41 -3.59 11.05 16.16
C LEU A 41 -2.07 10.94 16.35
N SER A 42 -1.58 11.47 17.48
CA SER A 42 -0.15 11.47 17.82
C SER A 42 0.52 10.13 17.50
N ALA A 43 1.77 10.19 17.01
CA ALA A 43 2.63 9.07 16.60
C ALA A 43 2.76 7.86 17.57
N SER A 44 2.10 7.90 18.73
CA SER A 44 2.07 6.88 19.76
C SER A 44 0.92 5.85 19.63
N ALA A 45 -0.20 6.19 18.98
CA ALA A 45 -1.41 5.34 19.03
C ALA A 45 -1.46 4.32 17.88
N LEU A 46 -1.47 4.79 16.63
CA LEU A 46 -1.68 3.96 15.45
C LEU A 46 -0.37 3.34 14.96
N LYS A 47 -0.24 2.02 15.11
CA LYS A 47 0.97 1.27 14.74
C LYS A 47 0.78 0.47 13.46
N ASP A 48 -0.44 0.02 13.19
CA ASP A 48 -0.76 -0.88 12.09
C ASP A 48 -1.85 -0.28 11.20
N LEU A 49 -1.58 -0.15 9.91
CA LEU A 49 -2.54 0.26 8.90
C LEU A 49 -2.83 -0.92 7.97
N SER A 50 -4.10 -1.19 7.72
CA SER A 50 -4.55 -2.10 6.68
C SER A 50 -5.47 -1.36 5.72
N VAL A 51 -5.12 -1.35 4.44
CA VAL A 51 -5.90 -0.72 3.38
C VAL A 51 -6.33 -1.79 2.40
N ASN A 52 -7.63 -1.89 2.15
CA ASN A 52 -8.18 -2.78 1.14
C ASN A 52 -8.76 -1.96 -0.02
N HIS A 53 -8.24 -2.22 -1.21
CA HIS A 53 -8.69 -1.69 -2.49
C HIS A 53 -9.64 -2.69 -3.13
N SER A 54 -10.85 -2.24 -3.49
CA SER A 54 -11.93 -3.10 -3.98
C SER A 54 -12.71 -2.51 -5.16
N THR A 55 -12.11 -1.63 -5.97
CA THR A 55 -12.79 -0.89 -7.04
C THR A 55 -12.68 -1.48 -8.45
N THR A 56 -13.54 -0.98 -9.35
CA THR A 56 -13.60 -1.20 -10.80
C THR A 56 -13.34 0.06 -11.62
N SER A 57 -13.27 1.25 -11.00
CA SER A 57 -13.16 2.54 -11.68
C SER A 57 -11.70 3.01 -11.79
N LEU A 58 -11.42 3.77 -12.86
CA LEU A 58 -10.15 4.48 -13.00
C LEU A 58 -10.03 5.44 -11.82
N LEU A 59 -9.02 5.19 -10.98
CA LEU A 59 -8.62 6.15 -9.97
C LEU A 59 -8.37 7.51 -10.63
N ASP A 60 -9.16 8.53 -10.27
CA ASP A 60 -8.64 9.90 -10.13
C ASP A 60 -7.72 9.90 -8.89
N ALA A 61 -6.63 9.13 -8.95
CA ALA A 61 -5.74 8.81 -7.82
C ALA A 61 -5.00 10.03 -7.27
N SER A 62 -5.24 11.22 -7.80
CA SER A 62 -4.57 12.44 -7.42
C SER A 62 -5.47 13.34 -6.57
N SER A 63 -5.15 13.43 -5.29
CA SER A 63 -4.90 14.76 -4.70
C SER A 63 -4.34 14.69 -3.27
N ARG A 64 -4.42 13.54 -2.59
CA ARG A 64 -4.06 13.50 -1.15
C ARG A 64 -3.18 12.32 -0.77
N THR A 65 -1.96 12.67 -0.35
CA THR A 65 -1.05 11.81 0.39
C THR A 65 -1.65 11.42 1.74
N LEU A 66 -1.57 10.14 2.10
CA LEU A 66 -1.80 9.66 3.44
C LEU A 66 -0.60 10.04 4.33
N ASN A 67 -0.87 10.67 5.48
CA ASN A 67 0.17 10.88 6.49
C ASN A 67 0.45 9.55 7.21
N ILE A 68 1.38 8.76 6.66
CA ILE A 68 1.74 7.42 7.16
C ILE A 68 3.11 7.35 7.84
N SER A 69 3.79 8.49 8.04
CA SER A 69 5.14 8.54 8.63
C SER A 69 5.21 7.90 10.01
N GLY A 70 4.13 7.97 10.81
CA GLY A 70 4.06 7.37 12.15
C GLY A 70 3.68 5.89 12.20
N ILE A 71 3.35 5.27 11.06
CA ILE A 71 2.85 3.90 10.99
C ILE A 71 4.02 2.91 10.98
N LYS A 72 3.92 1.82 11.74
CA LYS A 72 4.96 0.78 11.78
C LYS A 72 4.74 -0.34 10.78
N VAL A 73 3.50 -0.78 10.61
CA VAL A 73 3.15 -1.89 9.74
C VAL A 73 2.07 -1.44 8.78
N ILE A 74 2.30 -1.64 7.49
CA ILE A 74 1.34 -1.31 6.43
C ILE A 74 0.98 -2.60 5.69
N ARG A 75 -0.32 -2.89 5.61
CA ARG A 75 -0.86 -4.05 4.89
C ARG A 75 -1.82 -3.56 3.81
N VAL A 76 -1.51 -3.87 2.56
CA VAL A 76 -2.29 -3.48 1.40
C VAL A 76 -2.92 -4.72 0.80
N GLY A 77 -4.25 -4.76 0.76
CA GLY A 77 -5.01 -5.75 0.00
C GLY A 77 -5.53 -5.12 -1.29
N ILE A 78 -5.25 -5.73 -2.43
CA ILE A 78 -5.86 -5.39 -3.72
C ILE A 78 -6.66 -6.62 -4.14
N ARG A 79 -7.98 -6.58 -3.98
CA ARG A 79 -8.84 -7.76 -4.16
C ARG A 79 -10.10 -7.40 -4.91
N ARG A 80 -10.29 -7.99 -6.10
CA ARG A 80 -11.55 -7.93 -6.86
C ARG A 80 -11.59 -9.00 -7.94
N ASP A 81 -12.81 -9.36 -8.31
CA ASP A 81 -13.10 -10.08 -9.55
C ASP A 81 -12.97 -9.11 -10.72
N HIS A 82 -12.33 -9.54 -11.81
CA HIS A 82 -12.19 -8.80 -13.07
C HIS A 82 -11.31 -7.52 -13.00
N LEU A 83 -10.19 -7.58 -12.27
CA LEU A 83 -9.18 -6.52 -12.33
C LEU A 83 -8.62 -6.36 -13.75
N ASN A 84 -8.03 -5.19 -14.03
CA ASN A 84 -7.14 -5.01 -15.17
C ASN A 84 -5.74 -4.64 -14.68
N TYR A 85 -4.72 -4.94 -15.48
CA TYR A 85 -3.33 -4.63 -15.13
C TYR A 85 -3.15 -3.13 -14.87
N GLY A 86 -3.74 -2.27 -15.71
CA GLY A 86 -3.62 -0.81 -15.57
C GLY A 86 -4.10 -0.25 -14.22
N LEU A 87 -5.13 -0.83 -13.60
CA LEU A 87 -5.57 -0.42 -12.27
C LEU A 87 -4.57 -0.83 -11.20
N VAL A 88 -4.01 -2.03 -11.31
CA VAL A 88 -3.03 -2.55 -10.35
C VAL A 88 -1.76 -1.70 -10.41
N PHE A 89 -1.26 -1.40 -11.61
CA PHE A 89 -0.14 -0.48 -11.79
C PHE A 89 -0.42 0.88 -11.14
N ARG A 90 -1.56 1.51 -11.44
CA ARG A 90 -1.93 2.80 -10.81
C ARG A 90 -2.00 2.74 -9.28
N LEU A 91 -2.49 1.65 -8.71
CA LEU A 91 -2.52 1.47 -7.25
C LEU A 91 -1.12 1.42 -6.66
N PHE A 92 -0.19 0.69 -7.30
CA PHE A 92 1.20 0.70 -6.87
C PHE A 92 1.86 2.07 -7.05
N GLU A 93 1.59 2.79 -8.13
CA GLU A 93 2.09 4.16 -8.34
C GLU A 93 1.59 5.13 -7.25
N TRP A 94 0.33 4.99 -6.87
CA TRP A 94 -0.24 5.73 -5.76
C TRP A 94 0.47 5.40 -4.43
N TRP A 95 0.72 4.12 -4.15
CA TRP A 95 1.49 3.72 -2.96
C TRP A 95 2.92 4.24 -2.97
N ILE A 96 3.61 4.17 -4.10
CA ILE A 96 4.95 4.76 -4.29
C ILE A 96 4.92 6.25 -3.99
N SER A 97 3.88 6.97 -4.43
CA SER A 97 3.70 8.40 -4.14
C SER A 97 3.52 8.66 -2.64
N ASN A 98 2.73 7.83 -1.94
CA ASN A 98 2.55 7.92 -0.49
C ASN A 98 3.85 7.66 0.27
N PHE A 99 4.59 6.63 -0.12
CA PHE A 99 5.88 6.29 0.47
C PHE A 99 6.96 7.35 0.21
N SER A 100 6.94 7.98 -0.96
CA SER A 100 7.89 9.06 -1.28
C SER A 100 7.67 10.32 -0.42
N ALA A 101 6.42 10.53 -0.01
CA ALA A 101 6.00 11.71 0.73
C ALA A 101 6.08 11.56 2.25
N VAL A 102 6.56 10.43 2.78
CA VAL A 102 6.82 10.29 4.21
C VAL A 102 7.93 11.24 4.67
N ASP A 103 7.95 11.50 5.96
CA ASP A 103 8.99 12.28 6.61
C ASP A 103 10.30 11.51 6.71
N GLU A 104 11.39 12.24 6.93
CA GLU A 104 12.67 11.64 7.30
C GLU A 104 12.50 10.87 8.63
N HIS A 105 13.11 9.69 8.73
CA HIS A 105 12.95 8.80 9.89
C HIS A 105 11.52 8.32 10.15
N CYS A 106 10.77 8.02 9.08
CA CYS A 106 9.46 7.39 9.23
C CYS A 106 9.54 6.09 10.05
N ALA A 107 8.48 5.79 10.79
CA ALA A 107 8.40 4.65 11.68
C ALA A 107 8.10 3.33 10.96
N ILE A 108 8.09 3.28 9.63
CA ILE A 108 7.64 2.11 8.86
C ILE A 108 8.72 1.02 8.94
N HIS A 109 8.38 -0.12 9.53
CA HIS A 109 9.25 -1.31 9.64
C HIS A 109 8.85 -2.42 8.68
N SER A 110 7.57 -2.51 8.34
CA SER A 110 7.04 -3.59 7.51
C SER A 110 5.95 -3.13 6.55
N ILE A 111 6.07 -3.58 5.31
CA ILE A 111 5.06 -3.38 4.26
C ILE A 111 4.69 -4.73 3.66
N SER A 112 3.40 -4.99 3.51
CA SER A 112 2.90 -6.20 2.84
C SER A 112 1.86 -5.84 1.79
N PHE A 113 2.04 -6.34 0.57
CA PHE A 113 1.08 -6.29 -0.51
C PHE A 113 0.50 -7.68 -0.74
N PHE A 114 -0.83 -7.77 -0.73
CA PHE A 114 -1.57 -8.96 -1.14
C PHE A 114 -2.43 -8.58 -2.33
N VAL A 115 -2.12 -9.13 -3.50
CA VAL A 115 -2.75 -8.77 -4.78
C VAL A 115 -3.41 -10.00 -5.36
N ASN A 116 -4.73 -9.93 -5.54
CA ASN A 116 -5.50 -11.00 -6.17
C ASN A 116 -5.88 -10.58 -7.59
N LEU A 117 -5.23 -11.16 -8.59
CA LEU A 117 -5.35 -10.84 -10.02
C LEU A 117 -6.25 -11.85 -10.73
N TYR A 118 -7.56 -11.59 -10.69
CA TYR A 118 -8.52 -12.25 -11.58
C TYR A 118 -8.87 -11.28 -12.71
N LEU A 119 -8.27 -11.45 -13.89
CA LEU A 119 -8.49 -10.53 -15.00
C LEU A 119 -9.84 -10.77 -15.70
N ARG A 120 -10.41 -9.71 -16.28
CA ARG A 120 -11.66 -9.80 -17.05
C ARG A 120 -11.46 -10.48 -18.41
N GLU A 121 -10.35 -10.18 -19.08
CA GLU A 121 -9.98 -10.68 -20.41
C GLU A 121 -8.44 -10.67 -20.54
N SER A 122 -7.87 -11.59 -21.33
CA SER A 122 -6.43 -11.63 -21.61
C SER A 122 -6.05 -10.35 -22.36
N GLN A 123 -5.40 -9.40 -21.69
CA GLN A 123 -4.91 -8.21 -22.37
C GLN A 123 -3.75 -8.60 -23.29
N GLU A 124 -3.84 -8.23 -24.57
CA GLU A 124 -2.75 -8.38 -25.54
C GLU A 124 -1.59 -7.44 -25.16
N GLY A 125 -0.40 -8.01 -25.06
CA GLY A 125 0.83 -7.33 -24.62
C GLY A 125 1.51 -8.12 -23.50
N SER A 126 2.83 -8.26 -23.55
CA SER A 126 3.58 -8.88 -22.44
C SER A 126 3.77 -7.84 -21.34
N PRO A 127 3.11 -7.94 -20.18
CA PRO A 127 3.24 -6.96 -19.11
C PRO A 127 4.57 -7.08 -18.35
N ALA A 128 5.47 -7.99 -18.76
CA ALA A 128 6.68 -8.32 -18.01
C ALA A 128 7.61 -7.10 -17.84
N SER A 129 7.77 -6.27 -18.88
CA SER A 129 8.58 -5.04 -18.79
C SER A 129 7.97 -4.00 -17.87
N ASP A 130 6.64 -3.89 -17.85
CA ASP A 130 5.92 -2.92 -17.01
C ASP A 130 6.02 -3.33 -15.54
N TRP A 131 5.99 -4.63 -15.26
CA TRP A 131 6.23 -5.17 -13.92
C TRP A 131 7.65 -4.91 -13.44
N GLU A 132 8.66 -5.10 -14.30
CA GLU A 132 10.05 -4.82 -13.96
C GLU A 132 10.28 -3.33 -13.64
N ASP A 133 9.73 -2.40 -14.45
CA ASP A 133 9.79 -0.96 -14.17
C ASP A 133 9.12 -0.61 -12.84
N LEU A 134 7.91 -1.15 -12.60
CA LEU A 134 7.19 -0.93 -11.35
C LEU A 134 7.98 -1.42 -10.13
N CYS A 135 8.54 -2.64 -10.21
CA CYS A 135 9.37 -3.20 -9.14
C CYS A 135 10.61 -2.34 -8.89
N THR A 136 11.27 -1.85 -9.94
CA THR A 136 12.43 -0.96 -9.84
C THR A 136 12.07 0.36 -9.15
N ARG A 137 10.96 0.99 -9.54
CA ARG A 137 10.47 2.23 -8.91
C ARG A 137 10.10 2.01 -7.44
N LEU A 138 9.51 0.86 -7.11
CA LEU A 138 9.21 0.49 -5.73
C LEU A 138 10.47 0.23 -4.91
N ASP A 139 11.46 -0.49 -5.47
CA ASP A 139 12.77 -0.72 -4.84
C ASP A 139 13.45 0.60 -4.51
N ASP A 140 13.49 1.52 -5.47
CA ASP A 140 14.06 2.87 -5.33
C ASP A 140 13.37 3.69 -4.25
N CYS A 141 12.04 3.74 -4.30
CA CYS A 141 11.24 4.47 -3.34
C CYS A 141 11.45 3.93 -1.92
N LEU A 142 11.40 2.61 -1.75
CA LEU A 142 11.54 1.99 -0.44
C LEU A 142 12.98 2.08 0.04
N ALA A 143 14.00 1.96 -0.81
CA ALA A 143 15.42 2.08 -0.46
C ALA A 143 15.86 3.51 -0.08
N SER A 144 14.97 4.50 -0.21
CA SER A 144 15.21 5.88 0.20
C SER A 144 15.68 5.99 1.66
N TYR A 145 16.51 7.00 1.92
CA TYR A 145 17.00 7.36 3.25
C TYR A 145 15.87 7.72 4.24
N LYS A 146 14.68 8.08 3.75
CA LYS A 146 13.50 8.32 4.59
C LYS A 146 12.96 7.06 5.25
N MET A 147 13.22 5.90 4.65
CA MET A 147 12.70 4.59 5.05
C MET A 147 13.75 3.76 5.80
N THR A 148 14.64 4.39 6.57
CA THR A 148 15.75 3.69 7.26
C THR A 148 15.30 2.59 8.21
N SER A 149 14.10 2.70 8.79
CA SER A 149 13.54 1.69 9.71
C SER A 149 12.90 0.50 8.99
N LEU A 150 12.79 0.52 7.66
CA LEU A 150 12.15 -0.55 6.90
C LEU A 150 13.03 -1.81 6.94
N GLU A 151 12.49 -2.88 7.51
CA GLU A 151 13.18 -4.17 7.63
C GLU A 151 12.60 -5.23 6.69
N HIS A 152 11.29 -5.17 6.42
CA HIS A 152 10.58 -6.23 5.71
C HIS A 152 9.59 -5.72 4.67
N VAL A 153 9.70 -6.26 3.45
CA VAL A 153 8.74 -6.08 2.35
C VAL A 153 8.26 -7.44 1.89
N ASP A 154 6.94 -7.63 1.86
CA ASP A 154 6.29 -8.85 1.37
C ASP A 154 5.35 -8.49 0.23
N ILE A 155 5.48 -9.15 -0.91
CA ILE A 155 4.58 -8.96 -2.06
C ILE A 155 4.09 -10.34 -2.47
N HIS A 156 2.79 -10.54 -2.29
CA HIS A 156 2.12 -11.79 -2.57
C HIS A 156 1.06 -11.58 -3.65
N PHE A 157 1.28 -12.19 -4.79
CA PHE A 157 0.32 -12.28 -5.88
C PHE A 157 -0.39 -13.64 -5.86
N VAL A 158 -1.69 -13.58 -6.09
CA VAL A 158 -2.57 -14.73 -6.29
C VAL A 158 -3.24 -14.53 -7.64
N ALA A 159 -3.03 -15.45 -8.58
CA ALA A 159 -3.53 -15.32 -9.95
C ALA A 159 -3.86 -16.69 -10.57
N ARG A 160 -4.61 -16.72 -11.67
CA ARG A 160 -4.79 -17.93 -12.48
C ARG A 160 -3.78 -17.95 -13.64
N PRO A 161 -3.45 -19.11 -14.22
CA PRO A 161 -2.78 -19.15 -15.51
C PRO A 161 -3.72 -18.60 -16.61
N PRO A 162 -3.22 -17.81 -17.58
CA PRO A 162 -1.80 -17.53 -17.87
C PRO A 162 -1.18 -16.37 -17.06
N GLU A 163 -1.95 -15.58 -16.32
CA GLU A 163 -1.48 -14.37 -15.62
C GLU A 163 -0.37 -14.65 -14.62
N SER A 164 -0.49 -15.74 -13.87
CA SER A 164 0.54 -16.15 -12.91
C SER A 164 1.88 -16.46 -13.58
N ASN A 165 1.87 -16.97 -14.82
CA ASN A 165 3.10 -17.22 -15.58
C ASN A 165 3.75 -15.89 -16.01
N ALA A 166 2.94 -14.91 -16.45
CA ALA A 166 3.44 -13.59 -16.78
C ALA A 166 4.06 -12.88 -15.57
N LEU A 167 3.44 -13.00 -14.38
CA LEU A 167 3.99 -12.48 -13.13
C LEU A 167 5.30 -13.17 -12.74
N LYS A 168 5.37 -14.50 -12.84
CA LYS A 168 6.61 -15.25 -12.57
C LYS A 168 7.74 -14.87 -13.52
N ALA A 169 7.43 -14.45 -14.74
CA ALA A 169 8.41 -14.00 -15.72
C ALA A 169 8.84 -12.53 -15.53
N GLY A 170 7.96 -11.66 -15.03
CA GLY A 170 8.21 -10.22 -14.87
C GLY A 170 8.60 -9.78 -13.46
N ILE A 171 8.32 -10.58 -12.43
CA ILE A 171 8.56 -10.25 -11.02
C ILE A 171 9.48 -11.31 -10.41
N GLU A 172 10.72 -10.92 -10.20
CA GLU A 172 11.77 -11.72 -9.60
C GLU A 172 12.45 -10.95 -8.46
N LEU A 173 13.11 -11.67 -7.56
CA LEU A 173 13.86 -11.04 -6.46
C LEU A 173 14.95 -10.09 -6.99
N LYS A 174 15.51 -10.38 -8.18
CA LYS A 174 16.51 -9.52 -8.84
C LYS A 174 16.00 -8.11 -9.12
N ASN A 175 14.68 -7.88 -9.15
CA ASN A 175 14.09 -6.56 -9.35
C ASN A 175 14.17 -5.67 -8.10
N PHE A 176 14.64 -6.18 -6.96
CA PHE A 176 14.82 -5.41 -5.70
C PHE A 176 16.28 -5.36 -5.23
N PRO A 177 17.24 -4.92 -6.05
CA PRO A 177 18.65 -4.98 -5.71
C PRO A 177 19.05 -3.99 -4.59
N LYS A 178 18.40 -2.82 -4.48
CA LYS A 178 18.76 -1.83 -3.47
C LYS A 178 18.29 -2.25 -2.09
N LEU A 179 17.06 -2.76 -1.96
CA LEU A 179 16.57 -3.31 -0.69
C LEU A 179 17.45 -4.47 -0.21
N GLN A 180 17.87 -5.36 -1.11
CA GLN A 180 18.80 -6.44 -0.78
C GLN A 180 20.16 -5.94 -0.28
N ARG A 181 20.75 -4.95 -0.96
CA ARG A 181 22.03 -4.33 -0.55
C ARG A 181 21.95 -3.68 0.84
N LEU A 182 20.78 -3.15 1.19
CA LEU A 182 20.50 -2.57 2.50
C LEU A 182 20.20 -3.63 3.58
N GLY A 183 20.26 -4.93 3.26
CA GLY A 183 19.99 -6.02 4.20
C GLY A 183 18.51 -6.19 4.55
N ARG A 184 17.60 -5.62 3.76
CA ARG A 184 16.16 -5.70 4.01
C ARG A 184 15.59 -6.99 3.44
N LYS A 185 14.69 -7.63 4.20
CA LYS A 185 14.06 -8.88 3.81
C LYS A 185 12.94 -8.61 2.82
N VAL A 186 13.18 -8.97 1.55
CA VAL A 186 12.16 -8.97 0.49
C VAL A 186 11.64 -10.40 0.29
N VAL A 187 10.32 -10.59 0.39
CA VAL A 187 9.65 -11.85 0.08
C VAL A 187 8.71 -11.60 -1.09
N LEU A 188 8.88 -12.39 -2.15
CA LEU A 188 8.02 -12.36 -3.33
C LEU A 188 7.38 -13.73 -3.50
N ARG A 189 6.06 -13.75 -3.64
CA ARG A 189 5.29 -14.98 -3.84
C ARG A 189 4.29 -14.78 -4.96
N VAL A 190 4.25 -15.72 -5.89
CA VAL A 190 3.22 -15.80 -6.93
C VAL A 190 2.59 -17.19 -6.81
N GLU A 191 1.35 -17.24 -6.35
CA GLU A 191 0.60 -18.48 -6.16
C GLU A 191 -0.45 -18.65 -7.27
N ASP A 192 -0.52 -19.87 -7.80
CA ASP A 192 -1.54 -20.26 -8.76
C ASP A 192 -2.84 -20.58 -8.01
N THR A 193 -3.96 -20.07 -8.51
CA THR A 193 -5.29 -20.48 -8.08
C THR A 193 -5.87 -21.47 -9.07
N TYR A 194 -6.38 -22.58 -8.54
CA TYR A 194 -7.05 -23.63 -9.31
C TYR A 194 -8.53 -23.32 -9.51
#